data_AF-A0A2E7PGD7-F1
#
_entry.id   AF-A0A2E7PGD7-F1
#
_cell.length_a   1.000
_cell.length_b   1.000
_cell.length_c   1.000
_cell.angle_alpha   90.00
_cell.angle_beta   90.00
_cell.angle_gamma   90.00
#
_symmetry.space_group_name_H-M   'P 1'
#
loop_
_entity.id
_entity.type
_entity.pdbx_description
1 polymer ?
#
loop_
_entity_poly.entity_id
_entity_poly.type
_entity_poly.pdbx_seq_one_letter_code
_entity_poly.pdbx_strand_id
1 'polypeptide(L)'
;MLTRKQHQLLTFINERLNATGVAPSFDEMKDALELKSKSGIHRLVTGLEERGFIRRLAHRARALEVLRLPDETGVGANNSDTERNAAFSPQVIEGGRENAHIIAPSEMTTAPDEGSGGGDVEVPLLGKIAAGTPIEALRDPARHIDVPPSILGRGNHYCLEVEGDSMIDAGILDGDTVIIRRSDTAENGAIVVALVEGQEVTLKRLRRRNNSVALEAANPDYETRIFGPDQVAVQGELVGLLRQY
;
A
#
# COMPACT_ATOMS: atom_id res chain seq x y z
N MET A 1 -9.04 11.87 -6.44
CA MET A 1 -10.21 12.20 -7.28
C MET A 1 -11.10 10.97 -7.47
N LEU A 2 -12.41 11.11 -7.28
CA LEU A 2 -13.39 10.03 -7.51
C LEU A 2 -13.82 10.01 -8.99
N THR A 3 -14.03 8.82 -9.53
CA THR A 3 -14.71 8.69 -10.83
C THR A 3 -16.19 8.98 -10.69
N ARG A 4 -16.88 9.39 -11.76
CA ARG A 4 -18.32 9.70 -11.74
C ARG A 4 -19.16 8.56 -11.14
N LYS A 5 -18.85 7.31 -11.49
CA LYS A 5 -19.56 6.12 -10.95
C LYS A 5 -19.27 5.87 -9.47
N GLN A 6 -18.05 6.16 -9.01
CA GLN A 6 -17.71 6.05 -7.59
C GLN A 6 -18.38 7.13 -6.76
N HIS A 7 -18.50 8.34 -7.30
CA HIS A 7 -19.26 9.42 -6.68
C HIS A 7 -20.74 9.02 -6.55
N GLN A 8 -21.36 8.57 -7.63
CA GLN A 8 -22.76 8.10 -7.62
C GLN A 8 -23.00 6.97 -6.61
N LEU A 9 -22.08 6.00 -6.53
CA LEU A 9 -22.16 4.91 -5.54
C LEU A 9 -22.10 5.44 -4.11
N LEU A 10 -21.18 6.36 -3.82
CA LEU A 10 -21.02 6.94 -2.49
C LEU A 10 -22.24 7.78 -2.09
N THR A 11 -22.79 8.59 -2.99
CA THR A 11 -24.03 9.35 -2.77
C THR A 11 -25.19 8.41 -2.48
N PHE A 12 -25.36 7.34 -3.26
CA PHE A 12 -26.43 6.36 -3.06
C PHE A 12 -26.32 5.63 -1.71
N ILE A 13 -25.11 5.24 -1.30
CA ILE A 13 -24.88 4.59 -0.01
C ILE A 13 -25.23 5.56 1.15
N ASN A 14 -24.83 6.82 1.04
CA ASN A 14 -25.13 7.84 2.04
C ASN A 14 -26.64 8.11 2.16
N GLU A 15 -27.35 8.25 1.04
CA GLU A 15 -28.82 8.43 1.03
C GLU A 15 -29.54 7.24 1.68
N ARG A 16 -29.12 6.01 1.39
CA ARG A 16 -29.72 4.80 1.99
C ARG A 16 -29.42 4.68 3.48
N LEU A 17 -28.21 5.02 3.91
CA LEU A 17 -27.88 5.08 5.34
C LEU A 17 -28.73 6.12 6.07
N ASN A 18 -28.95 7.30 5.49
CA ASN A 18 -29.77 8.35 6.09
C ASN A 18 -31.27 8.00 6.11
N ALA A 19 -31.79 7.33 5.08
CA ALA A 19 -33.21 7.00 4.99
C ALA A 19 -33.62 5.78 5.82
N THR A 20 -32.77 4.75 5.88
CA THR A 20 -33.12 3.45 6.46
C THR A 20 -32.24 3.05 7.65
N GLY A 21 -31.16 3.78 7.93
CA GLY A 21 -30.21 3.46 9.01
C GLY A 21 -29.37 2.19 8.74
N VAL A 22 -29.51 1.59 7.56
CA VAL A 22 -28.86 0.33 7.19
C VAL A 22 -28.19 0.49 5.82
N ALA A 23 -26.96 -0.01 5.71
CA ALA A 23 -26.21 0.02 4.47
C ALA A 23 -26.88 -0.84 3.37
N PRO A 24 -26.97 -0.35 2.12
CA PRO A 24 -27.55 -1.10 1.03
C PRO A 24 -26.70 -2.33 0.69
N SER A 25 -27.36 -3.39 0.22
CA SER A 25 -26.70 -4.63 -0.19
C SER A 25 -25.96 -4.48 -1.54
N PHE A 26 -25.04 -5.40 -1.82
CA PHE A 26 -24.31 -5.43 -3.10
C PHE A 26 -25.22 -5.56 -4.32
N ASP A 27 -26.35 -6.25 -4.17
CA ASP A 27 -27.31 -6.43 -5.25
C ASP A 27 -28.14 -5.15 -5.47
N GLU A 28 -28.55 -4.46 -4.40
CA GLU A 28 -29.21 -3.14 -4.51
C GLU A 28 -28.29 -2.06 -5.10
N MET A 29 -27.00 -2.06 -4.71
CA MET A 29 -26.02 -1.15 -5.28
C MET A 29 -25.80 -1.43 -6.78
N LYS A 30 -25.81 -2.70 -7.18
CA LYS A 30 -25.66 -3.11 -8.59
C LYS A 30 -26.84 -2.63 -9.42
N ASP A 31 -28.05 -2.81 -8.90
CA ASP A 31 -29.28 -2.42 -9.57
C ASP A 31 -29.40 -0.88 -9.67
N ALA A 32 -29.02 -0.15 -8.60
CA ALA A 32 -29.06 1.33 -8.58
C ALA A 32 -28.06 2.01 -9.55
N LEU A 33 -26.92 1.37 -9.84
CA LEU A 33 -25.90 1.88 -10.77
C LEU A 33 -25.98 1.24 -12.17
N GLU A 34 -27.04 0.48 -12.45
CA GLU A 34 -27.28 -0.24 -13.71
C GLU A 34 -26.06 -1.05 -14.20
N LEU A 35 -25.37 -1.73 -13.27
CA LEU A 35 -24.18 -2.49 -13.62
C LEU A 35 -24.54 -3.89 -14.14
N LYS A 36 -23.88 -4.28 -15.24
CA LYS A 36 -24.06 -5.59 -15.88
C LYS A 36 -23.68 -6.78 -14.98
N SER A 37 -22.84 -6.58 -13.97
CA SER A 37 -22.34 -7.67 -13.13
C SER A 37 -22.03 -7.23 -11.70
N LYS A 38 -22.21 -8.17 -10.76
CA LYS A 38 -21.91 -8.01 -9.32
C LYS A 38 -20.43 -7.64 -9.09
N SER A 39 -19.53 -8.19 -9.89
CA SER A 39 -18.09 -7.87 -9.86
C SER A 39 -17.80 -6.38 -10.13
N GLY A 40 -18.66 -5.69 -10.91
CA GLY A 40 -18.54 -4.25 -11.14
C GLY A 40 -18.71 -3.43 -9.86
N ILE A 41 -19.66 -3.80 -9.00
CA ILE A 41 -19.84 -3.14 -7.70
C ILE A 41 -18.69 -3.47 -6.77
N HIS A 42 -18.22 -4.71 -6.73
CA HIS A 42 -17.06 -5.07 -5.91
C HIS A 42 -15.85 -4.19 -6.22
N ARG A 43 -15.55 -3.94 -7.51
CA ARG A 43 -14.48 -3.02 -7.93
C ARG A 43 -14.68 -1.58 -7.47
N LEU A 44 -15.91 -1.07 -7.56
CA LEU A 44 -16.21 0.31 -7.15
C LEU A 44 -16.14 0.49 -5.63
N VAL A 45 -16.66 -0.48 -4.87
CA VAL A 45 -16.62 -0.46 -3.40
C VAL A 45 -15.18 -0.58 -2.90
N THR A 46 -14.38 -1.52 -3.44
CA THR A 46 -12.95 -1.63 -3.08
C THR A 46 -12.21 -0.33 -3.37
N GLY A 47 -12.46 0.31 -4.51
CA GLY A 47 -11.84 1.60 -4.83
C GLY A 47 -12.31 2.78 -3.98
N LEU A 48 -13.47 2.70 -3.33
CA LEU A 48 -13.92 3.68 -2.33
C LEU A 48 -13.33 3.40 -0.94
N GLU A 49 -13.13 2.13 -0.62
CA GLU A 49 -12.53 1.64 0.63
C GLU A 49 -11.03 1.94 0.71
N GLU A 50 -10.27 1.63 -0.34
CA GLU A 50 -8.84 1.98 -0.47
C GLU A 50 -8.58 3.49 -0.34
N ARG A 51 -9.58 4.30 -0.70
CA ARG A 51 -9.49 5.76 -0.66
C ARG A 51 -10.08 6.37 0.60
N GLY A 52 -10.54 5.54 1.54
CA GLY A 52 -11.03 5.96 2.85
C GLY A 52 -12.39 6.66 2.85
N PHE A 53 -13.21 6.51 1.80
CA PHE A 53 -14.56 7.07 1.77
C PHE A 53 -15.58 6.17 2.47
N ILE A 54 -15.34 4.85 2.47
CA ILE A 54 -16.20 3.83 3.08
C ILE A 54 -15.31 2.88 3.88
N ARG A 55 -15.77 2.44 5.05
CA ARG A 55 -15.12 1.37 5.81
C ARG A 55 -16.07 0.20 6.00
N ARG A 56 -15.56 -1.02 5.84
CA ARG A 56 -16.25 -2.25 6.23
C ARG A 56 -15.92 -2.60 7.67
N LEU A 57 -16.92 -2.84 8.51
CA LEU A 57 -16.68 -3.51 9.79
C LEU A 57 -16.66 -5.03 9.56
N ALA A 58 -15.52 -5.66 9.86
CA ALA A 58 -15.38 -7.10 9.80
C ALA A 58 -16.37 -7.79 10.75
N HIS A 59 -16.88 -8.96 10.35
CA HIS A 59 -17.83 -9.82 11.08
C HIS A 59 -19.31 -9.41 11.09
N ARG A 60 -19.75 -8.47 10.23
CA ARG A 60 -21.19 -8.24 10.00
C ARG A 60 -21.48 -7.99 8.52
N ALA A 61 -22.31 -8.84 7.92
CA ALA A 61 -22.98 -8.45 6.69
C ALA A 61 -23.82 -7.20 7.02
N ARG A 62 -23.64 -6.11 6.26
CA ARG A 62 -24.37 -4.81 6.38
C ARG A 62 -23.82 -3.78 7.38
N ALA A 63 -22.52 -3.75 7.64
CA ALA A 63 -21.89 -2.65 8.37
C ALA A 63 -20.92 -1.87 7.46
N LEU A 64 -21.47 -1.00 6.63
CA LEU A 64 -20.71 0.01 5.88
C LEU A 64 -20.90 1.36 6.57
N GLU A 65 -19.79 1.98 6.97
CA GLU A 65 -19.77 3.33 7.54
C GLU A 65 -19.20 4.29 6.50
N VAL A 66 -19.93 5.34 6.16
CA VAL A 66 -19.47 6.41 5.27
C VAL A 66 -18.65 7.38 6.11
N LEU A 67 -17.33 7.40 5.90
CA LEU A 67 -16.41 8.20 6.70
C LEU A 67 -16.27 9.63 6.17
N ARG A 68 -16.48 9.87 4.86
CA ARG A 68 -16.42 11.20 4.23
C ARG A 68 -17.32 11.28 2.99
N LEU A 69 -18.04 12.39 2.86
CA LEU A 69 -18.70 12.79 1.60
C LEU A 69 -17.72 13.62 0.74
N PRO A 70 -17.80 13.57 -0.61
CA PRO A 70 -16.82 14.23 -1.48
C PRO A 70 -16.86 15.76 -1.56
N ASP A 71 -17.79 16.44 -0.89
CA ASP A 71 -18.01 17.88 -1.14
C ASP A 71 -17.30 18.83 -0.17
N GLU A 72 -16.54 18.34 0.81
CA GLU A 72 -15.85 19.23 1.76
C GLU A 72 -14.36 19.39 1.49
N THR A 73 -14.00 19.73 0.24
CA THR A 73 -12.76 20.45 -0.01
C THR A 73 -12.99 21.58 -1.00
N GLY A 74 -13.36 22.75 -0.47
CA GLY A 74 -13.23 24.01 -1.18
C GLY A 74 -14.03 25.17 -0.58
N VAL A 75 -13.39 25.93 0.32
CA VAL A 75 -13.76 27.28 0.81
C VAL A 75 -14.59 27.31 2.10
N GLY A 76 -14.11 28.12 3.05
CA GLY A 76 -14.48 28.08 4.46
C GLY A 76 -15.92 28.45 4.80
N ALA A 77 -16.40 27.83 5.87
CA ALA A 77 -17.51 28.30 6.67
C ALA A 77 -17.26 27.85 8.12
N ASN A 78 -16.84 28.83 8.91
CA ASN A 78 -17.03 28.98 10.35
C ASN A 78 -17.72 27.81 11.07
N ASN A 79 -16.98 27.14 11.95
CA ASN A 79 -17.61 26.53 13.12
C ASN A 79 -18.24 27.66 13.95
N SER A 80 -19.57 27.77 13.84
CA SER A 80 -20.45 28.30 14.87
C SER A 80 -20.13 27.62 16.21
N ASP A 81 -19.75 28.35 17.25
CA ASP A 81 -20.65 29.15 18.07
C ASP A 81 -21.97 28.42 18.36
N THR A 82 -21.90 27.46 19.30
CA THR A 82 -23.05 27.14 20.16
C THR A 82 -22.54 26.80 21.56
N GLU A 83 -22.13 27.83 22.30
CA GLU A 83 -22.32 27.90 23.76
C GLU A 83 -22.60 29.37 24.14
N ARG A 84 -23.88 29.78 24.04
CA ARG A 84 -24.39 30.98 24.72
C ARG A 84 -25.00 30.56 26.05
N ASN A 85 -24.38 30.99 27.15
CA ASN A 85 -24.98 31.54 28.37
C ASN A 85 -24.20 31.13 29.63
N ALA A 86 -23.43 32.06 30.20
CA ALA A 86 -23.77 32.66 31.49
C ALA A 86 -22.75 33.72 31.91
N ALA A 87 -23.28 34.92 32.19
CA ALA A 87 -22.93 35.78 33.32
C ALA A 87 -21.49 36.31 33.50
N PHE A 88 -21.42 37.61 33.24
CA PHE A 88 -20.48 38.65 33.69
C PHE A 88 -20.01 38.59 35.16
N SER A 89 -18.74 39.02 35.40
CA SER A 89 -18.18 39.85 36.52
C SER A 89 -16.88 39.27 37.15
N PRO A 90 -15.95 40.08 37.73
CA PRO A 90 -15.24 41.28 37.23
C PRO A 90 -13.70 41.17 37.39
N GLN A 91 -12.97 42.19 36.91
CA GLN A 91 -11.51 42.35 37.05
C GLN A 91 -11.08 42.71 38.49
N VAL A 92 -9.96 42.13 38.94
CA VAL A 92 -9.12 42.69 40.01
C VAL A 92 -7.68 42.77 39.48
N ILE A 93 -7.15 43.98 39.45
CA ILE A 93 -5.74 44.28 39.17
C ILE A 93 -5.05 44.51 40.52
N GLU A 94 -4.12 43.64 40.86
CA GLU A 94 -3.07 43.83 41.87
C GLU A 94 -1.91 42.91 41.39
N GLY A 95 -0.71 43.34 40.98
CA GLY A 95 0.04 44.54 41.32
C GLY A 95 1.38 44.12 41.93
N GLY A 96 2.32 43.57 41.15
CA GLY A 96 3.70 43.30 41.60
C GLY A 96 4.34 42.11 40.88
N ARG A 97 4.98 42.31 39.72
CA ARG A 97 6.42 42.60 39.54
C ARG A 97 7.35 41.40 39.81
N GLU A 98 7.67 40.64 38.75
CA GLU A 98 9.07 40.39 38.34
C GLU A 98 9.18 39.73 36.96
N ASN A 99 10.14 40.23 36.17
CA ASN A 99 10.37 40.09 34.73
C ASN A 99 10.53 38.62 34.26
N ALA A 100 9.86 38.12 33.21
CA ALA A 100 10.05 38.41 31.78
C ALA A 100 11.50 38.24 31.29
N HIS A 101 11.82 37.17 30.55
CA HIS A 101 11.97 37.22 29.08
C HIS A 101 12.16 35.84 28.43
N ILE A 102 11.11 35.42 27.72
CA ILE A 102 11.06 34.89 26.35
C ILE A 102 12.00 33.73 25.97
N ILE A 103 11.37 32.56 25.84
CA ILE A 103 11.83 31.45 25.01
C ILE A 103 11.43 31.76 23.56
N ALA A 104 12.42 32.12 22.75
CA ALA A 104 12.47 31.82 21.34
C ALA A 104 13.95 31.56 21.01
N PRO A 105 14.24 30.51 20.22
CA PRO A 105 14.80 30.85 18.91
C PRO A 105 14.17 30.05 17.77
N SER A 106 14.02 30.78 16.66
CA SER A 106 13.78 30.32 15.32
C SER A 106 14.85 29.33 14.81
N GLU A 107 14.40 28.47 13.89
CA GLU A 107 15.08 28.07 12.66
C GLU A 107 16.60 27.83 12.72
N MET A 108 16.98 26.55 12.77
CA MET A 108 18.22 26.07 12.16
C MET A 108 17.98 24.77 11.41
N THR A 109 17.94 24.90 10.09
CA THR A 109 18.41 23.93 9.12
C THR A 109 19.83 23.51 9.47
N THR A 110 20.12 22.21 9.60
CA THR A 110 21.38 21.54 9.19
C THR A 110 21.33 20.06 9.56
N ALA A 111 21.24 19.20 8.53
CA ALA A 111 22.03 17.98 8.28
C ALA A 111 22.23 16.90 9.39
N PRO A 112 22.56 15.65 9.00
CA PRO A 112 22.15 14.44 9.70
C PRO A 112 23.01 14.13 10.93
N ASP A 113 22.35 13.60 11.96
CA ASP A 113 22.98 12.94 13.09
C ASP A 113 23.58 11.61 12.61
N GLU A 114 24.88 11.61 12.31
CA GLU A 114 25.67 10.41 12.11
C GLU A 114 26.20 9.91 13.45
N GLY A 115 25.70 8.75 13.90
CA GLY A 115 26.43 7.89 14.81
C GLY A 115 25.64 7.24 15.94
N SER A 116 24.69 6.34 15.62
CA SER A 116 24.38 5.23 16.51
C SER A 116 23.92 4.01 15.71
N GLY A 117 24.63 2.89 15.87
CA GLY A 117 24.53 1.72 15.00
C GLY A 117 23.20 0.96 15.11
N GLY A 118 22.76 0.47 13.96
CA GLY A 118 21.95 -0.74 13.85
C GLY A 118 20.48 -0.63 14.28
N GLY A 119 19.76 0.41 13.86
CA GLY A 119 18.31 0.34 13.85
C GLY A 119 17.84 -0.54 12.69
N ASP A 120 17.05 -1.57 12.96
CA ASP A 120 16.40 -2.34 11.90
C ASP A 120 15.46 -1.41 11.11
N VAL A 121 15.41 -1.62 9.80
CA VAL A 121 14.51 -0.86 8.91
C VAL A 121 13.31 -1.74 8.63
N GLU A 122 12.12 -1.18 8.87
CA GLU A 122 10.86 -1.84 8.52
C GLU A 122 10.66 -1.86 7.00
N VAL A 123 10.67 -3.06 6.41
CA VAL A 123 10.44 -3.28 4.98
C VAL A 123 9.06 -3.93 4.79
N PRO A 124 8.20 -3.40 3.90
CA PRO A 124 6.85 -3.93 3.72
C PRO A 124 6.88 -5.30 3.02
N LEU A 125 6.14 -6.27 3.55
CA LEU A 125 5.90 -7.58 2.93
C LEU A 125 4.67 -7.48 2.02
N LEU A 126 4.87 -7.55 0.69
CA LEU A 126 3.81 -7.28 -0.28
C LEU A 126 2.94 -8.50 -0.64
N GLY A 127 3.28 -9.68 -0.13
CA GLY A 127 2.54 -10.92 -0.36
C GLY A 127 3.44 -12.06 -0.79
N LYS A 128 2.86 -13.01 -1.51
CA LYS A 128 3.54 -14.21 -1.99
C LYS A 128 3.89 -14.10 -3.47
N ILE A 129 4.99 -14.73 -3.86
CA ILE A 129 5.40 -14.87 -5.26
C ILE A 129 5.53 -16.34 -5.60
N ALA A 130 4.63 -16.80 -6.45
CA ALA A 130 4.63 -18.17 -6.92
C ALA A 130 5.50 -18.33 -8.17
N ALA A 131 6.05 -19.52 -8.32
CA ALA A 131 6.78 -19.96 -9.50
C ALA A 131 5.88 -20.20 -10.75
N GLY A 132 4.93 -19.30 -11.06
CA GLY A 132 4.06 -19.48 -12.24
C GLY A 132 2.66 -18.90 -12.15
N THR A 133 2.23 -18.42 -10.99
CA THR A 133 0.91 -17.82 -10.79
C THR A 133 1.04 -16.33 -10.44
N PRO A 134 0.04 -15.49 -10.81
CA PRO A 134 0.04 -14.07 -10.45
C PRO A 134 0.22 -13.89 -8.95
N ILE A 135 0.95 -12.84 -8.52
CA ILE A 135 1.00 -12.46 -7.10
C ILE A 135 -0.44 -12.40 -6.58
N GLU A 136 -0.76 -13.20 -5.56
CA GLU A 136 -1.98 -13.03 -4.79
C GLU A 136 -1.85 -11.70 -4.05
N ALA A 137 -2.43 -10.66 -4.65
CA ALA A 137 -2.40 -9.30 -4.14
C ALA A 137 -3.35 -9.15 -2.93
N LEU A 138 -3.15 -9.92 -1.86
CA LEU A 138 -3.42 -9.40 -0.53
C LEU A 138 -2.23 -8.52 -0.16
N ARG A 139 -2.28 -7.26 -0.62
CA ARG A 139 -1.54 -6.18 0.04
C ARG A 139 -2.14 -6.11 1.44
N ASP A 140 -1.53 -6.80 2.39
CA ASP A 140 -1.71 -6.47 3.79
C ASP A 140 -0.60 -5.46 4.13
N PRO A 141 -0.83 -4.15 3.93
CA PRO A 141 0.18 -3.13 4.22
C PRO A 141 0.55 -3.08 5.70
N ALA A 142 -0.06 -3.90 6.57
CA ALA A 142 0.30 -3.97 7.97
C ALA A 142 1.54 -4.83 8.25
N ARG A 143 1.91 -5.76 7.38
CA ARG A 143 3.01 -6.71 7.67
C ARG A 143 4.34 -6.15 7.19
N HIS A 144 5.21 -5.84 8.16
CA HIS A 144 6.57 -5.36 7.94
C HIS A 144 7.57 -6.41 8.45
N ILE A 145 8.76 -6.40 7.87
CA ILE A 145 9.90 -7.20 8.35
C ILE A 145 11.03 -6.25 8.70
N ASP A 146 11.57 -6.45 9.88
CA ASP A 146 12.76 -5.77 10.36
C ASP A 146 13.99 -6.33 9.64
N VAL A 147 14.63 -5.48 8.85
CA VAL A 147 15.81 -5.86 8.08
C VAL A 147 16.99 -4.97 8.48
N PRO A 148 18.15 -5.56 8.82
CA PRO A 148 19.36 -4.80 9.08
C PRO A 148 19.74 -3.90 7.90
N PRO A 149 20.11 -2.63 8.13
CA PRO A 149 20.54 -1.71 7.08
C PRO A 149 21.75 -2.21 6.27
N SER A 150 22.53 -3.14 6.80
CA SER A 150 23.68 -3.74 6.09
C SER A 150 23.27 -4.64 4.93
N ILE A 151 22.08 -5.25 4.99
CA ILE A 151 21.50 -6.04 3.90
C ILE A 151 20.81 -5.10 2.90
N LEU A 152 20.26 -3.99 3.40
CA LEU A 152 19.57 -3.02 2.58
C LEU A 152 20.58 -2.11 1.87
N GLY A 153 20.59 -2.20 0.54
CA GLY A 153 21.30 -1.22 -0.29
C GLY A 153 20.61 0.15 -0.27
N ARG A 154 21.07 1.04 -1.14
CA ARG A 154 20.32 2.26 -1.46
C ARG A 154 19.06 1.92 -2.26
N GLY A 155 17.99 2.68 -2.05
CA GLY A 155 16.75 2.59 -2.81
C GLY A 155 15.56 2.04 -2.01
N ASN A 156 14.43 1.87 -2.68
CA ASN A 156 13.21 1.35 -2.07
C ASN A 156 13.20 -0.17 -2.12
N HIS A 157 12.90 -0.80 -0.99
CA HIS A 157 12.87 -2.26 -0.85
C HIS A 157 11.47 -2.73 -0.50
N TYR A 158 11.20 -4.00 -0.80
CA TYR A 158 10.01 -4.70 -0.37
C TYR A 158 10.31 -6.18 -0.23
N CYS A 159 9.56 -6.86 0.62
CA CYS A 159 9.68 -8.29 0.84
C CYS A 159 8.59 -9.05 0.07
N LEU A 160 8.92 -10.27 -0.33
CA LEU A 160 7.96 -11.25 -0.84
C LEU A 160 8.24 -12.60 -0.19
N GLU A 161 7.19 -13.37 0.09
CA GLU A 161 7.30 -14.77 0.50
C GLU A 161 7.34 -15.65 -0.75
N VAL A 162 8.32 -16.55 -0.84
CA VAL A 162 8.51 -17.44 -1.98
C VAL A 162 7.57 -18.63 -1.86
N GLU A 163 6.89 -18.94 -2.96
CA GLU A 163 6.05 -20.13 -3.07
C GLU A 163 6.53 -21.01 -4.25
N GLY A 164 6.88 -22.24 -3.93
CA GLY A 164 7.42 -23.24 -4.85
C GLY A 164 8.95 -23.36 -4.84
N ASP A 165 9.46 -24.21 -5.74
CA ASP A 165 10.84 -24.73 -5.73
C ASP A 165 11.61 -24.39 -7.01
N SER A 166 11.09 -23.52 -7.88
CA SER A 166 11.75 -23.19 -9.16
C SER A 166 13.13 -22.53 -9.04
N MET A 167 13.56 -22.17 -7.82
CA MET A 167 14.82 -21.48 -7.55
C MET A 167 15.70 -22.24 -6.54
N ILE A 168 15.47 -23.54 -6.32
CA ILE A 168 16.20 -24.37 -5.34
C ILE A 168 17.72 -24.38 -5.56
N ASP A 169 18.19 -24.44 -6.80
CA ASP A 169 19.63 -24.45 -7.13
C ASP A 169 20.28 -23.08 -6.91
N ALA A 170 19.46 -22.02 -6.79
CA ALA A 170 19.91 -20.71 -6.33
C ALA A 170 19.87 -20.58 -4.79
N GLY A 171 19.52 -21.65 -4.07
CA GLY A 171 19.41 -21.69 -2.61
C GLY A 171 18.12 -21.09 -2.06
N ILE A 172 17.16 -20.76 -2.93
CA ILE A 172 15.87 -20.16 -2.57
C ILE A 172 14.84 -21.28 -2.48
N LEU A 173 14.29 -21.47 -1.29
CA LEU A 173 13.34 -22.53 -0.97
C LEU A 173 11.93 -21.96 -0.78
N ASP A 174 10.95 -22.85 -0.84
CA ASP A 174 9.57 -22.55 -0.48
C ASP A 174 9.48 -22.03 0.97
N GLY A 175 8.70 -20.96 1.17
CA GLY A 175 8.53 -20.28 2.46
C GLY A 175 9.62 -19.25 2.79
N ASP A 176 10.65 -19.09 1.96
CA ASP A 176 11.65 -18.05 2.16
C ASP A 176 11.06 -16.65 2.02
N THR A 177 11.59 -15.70 2.80
CA THR A 177 11.32 -14.28 2.57
C THR A 177 12.46 -13.66 1.78
N VAL A 178 12.18 -13.23 0.56
CA VAL A 178 13.13 -12.52 -0.30
C VAL A 178 12.99 -11.01 -0.15
N ILE A 179 14.13 -10.31 -0.11
CA ILE A 179 14.19 -8.85 -0.07
C ILE A 179 14.52 -8.37 -1.48
N ILE A 180 13.63 -7.55 -2.03
CA ILE A 180 13.70 -7.06 -3.40
C ILE A 180 13.92 -5.56 -3.41
N ARG A 181 14.95 -5.11 -4.13
CA ARG A 181 15.15 -3.70 -4.46
C ARG A 181 14.31 -3.34 -5.67
N ARG A 182 13.42 -2.34 -5.55
CA ARG A 182 12.62 -1.83 -6.67
C ARG A 182 13.52 -1.29 -7.76
N SER A 183 13.35 -1.81 -8.97
CA SER A 183 14.08 -1.38 -10.15
C SER A 183 13.33 -1.83 -11.40
N ASP A 184 13.35 -1.00 -12.44
CA ASP A 184 12.84 -1.32 -13.79
C ASP A 184 13.89 -2.03 -14.67
N THR A 185 15.13 -2.07 -14.19
CA THR A 185 16.29 -2.63 -14.87
C THR A 185 17.07 -3.52 -13.92
N ALA A 186 17.75 -4.53 -14.47
CA ALA A 186 18.61 -5.43 -13.70
C ALA A 186 19.77 -5.93 -14.57
N GLU A 187 20.84 -6.37 -13.92
CA GLU A 187 22.01 -6.92 -14.59
C GLU A 187 21.74 -8.31 -15.18
N ASN A 188 22.52 -8.68 -16.19
CA ASN A 188 22.42 -9.98 -16.82
C ASN A 188 22.93 -11.08 -15.87
N GLY A 189 22.09 -12.06 -15.55
CA GLY A 189 22.36 -13.12 -14.58
C GLY A 189 21.84 -12.84 -13.17
N ALA A 190 21.31 -11.64 -12.91
CA ALA A 190 20.67 -11.31 -11.64
C ALA A 190 19.36 -12.08 -11.46
N ILE A 191 18.99 -12.35 -10.21
CA ILE A 191 17.68 -12.91 -9.86
C ILE A 191 16.71 -11.74 -9.70
N VAL A 192 15.61 -11.78 -10.44
CA VAL A 192 14.68 -10.66 -10.54
C VAL A 192 13.26 -11.11 -10.30
N VAL A 193 12.45 -10.16 -9.81
CA VAL A 193 11.00 -10.23 -9.92
C VAL A 193 10.61 -9.69 -11.28
N ALA A 194 10.07 -10.55 -12.13
CA ALA A 194 9.65 -10.22 -13.48
C ALA A 194 8.13 -10.34 -13.61
N LEU A 195 7.50 -9.33 -14.20
CA LEU A 195 6.13 -9.36 -14.67
C LEU A 195 6.13 -9.77 -16.15
N VAL A 196 5.61 -10.96 -16.43
CA VAL A 196 5.52 -11.56 -17.75
C VAL A 196 4.11 -11.32 -18.32
N GLU A 197 4.05 -10.78 -19.53
CA GLU A 197 2.80 -10.48 -20.27
C GLU A 197 1.76 -9.68 -19.48
N GLY A 198 2.20 -8.91 -18.48
CA GLY A 198 1.33 -8.10 -17.64
C GLY A 198 0.44 -8.88 -16.67
N GLN A 199 0.61 -10.19 -16.54
CA GLN A 199 -0.28 -11.06 -15.75
C GLN A 199 0.47 -11.91 -14.72
N GLU A 200 1.59 -12.51 -15.11
CA GLU A 200 2.33 -13.45 -14.27
C GLU A 200 3.51 -12.76 -13.61
N VAL A 201 3.65 -12.88 -12.29
CA VAL A 201 4.84 -12.36 -11.59
C VAL A 201 5.63 -13.54 -11.06
N THR A 202 6.90 -13.60 -11.43
CA THR A 202 7.76 -14.75 -11.12
C THR A 202 9.14 -14.30 -10.66
N LEU A 203 9.76 -15.13 -9.82
CA LEU A 203 11.17 -15.01 -9.45
C LEU A 203 11.99 -15.92 -10.36
N LYS A 204 12.88 -15.33 -11.16
CA LYS A 204 13.72 -16.05 -12.13
C LYS A 204 15.07 -15.37 -12.30
N ARG A 205 16.05 -16.11 -12.81
CA ARG A 205 17.31 -15.53 -13.25
C ARG A 205 17.12 -14.90 -14.63
N LEU A 206 17.44 -13.62 -14.73
CA LEU A 206 17.30 -12.84 -15.95
C LEU A 206 18.50 -13.09 -16.86
N ARG A 207 18.27 -13.51 -18.10
CA ARG A 207 19.29 -13.46 -19.16
C ARG A 207 18.84 -12.58 -20.31
N ARG A 208 19.68 -11.62 -20.69
CA ARG A 208 19.46 -10.76 -21.86
C ARG A 208 20.47 -11.13 -22.94
N ARG A 209 19.98 -11.44 -24.13
CA ARG A 209 20.80 -11.65 -25.33
C ARG A 209 20.15 -10.96 -26.51
N ASN A 210 20.87 -10.02 -27.13
CA ASN A 210 20.40 -9.25 -28.29
C ASN A 210 19.02 -8.63 -28.01
N ASN A 211 17.99 -9.09 -28.72
CA ASN A 211 16.62 -8.60 -28.62
C ASN A 211 15.69 -9.64 -27.97
N SER A 212 16.20 -10.42 -27.03
CA SER A 212 15.45 -11.45 -26.32
C SER A 212 15.82 -11.47 -24.84
N VAL A 213 14.81 -11.76 -24.03
CA VAL A 213 14.91 -11.93 -22.58
C VAL A 213 14.55 -13.36 -22.25
N ALA A 214 15.47 -14.10 -21.64
CA ALA A 214 15.19 -15.43 -21.10
C ALA A 214 15.06 -15.34 -19.59
N LEU A 215 14.04 -16.01 -19.05
CA LEU A 215 13.82 -16.18 -17.62
C LEU A 215 14.15 -17.64 -17.29
N GLU A 216 15.30 -17.83 -16.67
CA GLU A 216 15.84 -19.13 -16.28
C GLU A 216 15.36 -19.47 -14.86
N ALA A 217 14.74 -20.62 -14.69
CA ALA A 217 14.56 -21.22 -13.37
C ALA A 217 15.92 -21.76 -12.89
N ALA A 218 16.16 -21.70 -11.58
CA ALA A 218 17.27 -22.40 -10.95
C ALA A 218 16.74 -23.73 -10.38
N ASN A 219 16.13 -24.53 -11.25
CA ASN A 219 15.65 -25.87 -10.98
C ASN A 219 15.57 -26.62 -12.33
N PRO A 220 16.19 -27.81 -12.49
CA PRO A 220 16.20 -28.56 -13.75
C PRO A 220 14.82 -29.02 -14.22
N ASP A 221 13.86 -29.14 -13.31
CA ASP A 221 12.49 -29.59 -13.60
C ASP A 221 11.66 -28.50 -14.30
N TYR A 222 12.18 -27.28 -14.41
CA TYR A 222 11.51 -26.12 -14.99
C TYR A 222 12.21 -25.64 -16.26
N GLU A 223 11.45 -25.47 -17.34
CA GLU A 223 11.98 -25.00 -18.61
C GLU A 223 12.31 -23.49 -18.60
N THR A 224 13.38 -23.11 -19.29
CA THR A 224 13.71 -21.70 -19.54
C THR A 224 12.74 -21.11 -20.54
N ARG A 225 12.05 -20.03 -20.15
CA ARG A 225 11.11 -19.33 -21.02
C ARG A 225 11.78 -18.13 -21.67
N ILE A 226 11.62 -17.98 -22.99
CA ILE A 226 12.22 -16.91 -23.79
C ILE A 226 11.11 -15.99 -24.28
N PHE A 227 11.33 -14.69 -24.13
CA PHE A 227 10.37 -13.64 -24.42
C PHE A 227 11.02 -12.52 -25.23
N GLY A 228 10.19 -11.74 -25.91
CA GLY A 228 10.59 -10.43 -26.44
C GLY A 228 10.83 -9.43 -25.30
N PRO A 229 11.60 -8.35 -25.55
CA PRO A 229 11.90 -7.32 -24.54
C PRO A 229 10.65 -6.64 -24.00
N ASP A 230 9.60 -6.51 -24.83
CA ASP A 230 8.35 -5.84 -24.45
C ASP A 230 7.39 -6.73 -23.64
N GLN A 231 7.67 -8.04 -23.57
CA GLN A 231 6.83 -9.01 -22.84
C GLN A 231 7.25 -9.19 -21.38
N VAL A 232 8.42 -8.68 -20.98
CA VAL A 232 8.97 -8.86 -19.64
C VAL A 232 9.31 -7.51 -19.02
N ALA A 233 8.58 -7.14 -17.98
CA ALA A 233 8.88 -5.97 -17.17
C ALA A 233 9.56 -6.39 -15.87
N VAL A 234 10.77 -5.90 -15.62
CA VAL A 234 11.44 -6.08 -14.32
C VAL A 234 10.77 -5.18 -13.31
N GLN A 235 10.42 -5.73 -12.14
CA GLN A 235 9.83 -5.00 -11.01
C GLN A 235 10.85 -4.75 -9.89
N GLY A 236 11.88 -5.60 -9.83
CA GLY A 236 12.98 -5.44 -8.91
C GLY A 236 13.99 -6.57 -8.96
N GLU A 237 15.07 -6.40 -8.21
CA GLU A 237 16.20 -7.31 -8.12
C GLU A 237 16.33 -7.85 -6.70
N LEU A 238 16.64 -9.15 -6.58
CA LEU A 238 16.90 -9.80 -5.29
C LEU A 238 18.20 -9.25 -4.68
N VAL A 239 18.12 -8.74 -3.45
CA VAL A 239 19.29 -8.24 -2.70
C VAL A 239 19.58 -9.02 -1.42
N GLY A 240 18.60 -9.77 -0.91
CA GLY A 240 18.76 -10.55 0.31
C GLY A 240 17.69 -11.62 0.47
N LEU A 241 17.94 -12.53 1.40
CA LEU A 241 17.05 -13.65 1.73
C LEU A 241 17.06 -13.86 3.25
N LEU A 242 15.87 -14.07 3.81
CA LEU A 242 15.64 -14.39 5.21
C LEU A 242 14.90 -15.73 5.28
N ARG A 243 15.43 -16.66 6.07
CA ARG A 243 14.84 -17.98 6.32
C ARG A 243 14.66 -18.20 7.81
N GLN A 244 13.49 -18.71 8.18
CA GLN A 244 13.18 -19.16 9.54
C GLN A 244 13.17 -20.69 9.55
N TYR A 245 13.74 -21.31 10.59
CA TYR A 245 13.83 -22.75 10.79
C TYR A 245 12.98 -23.19 11.98
#